data_AF-A0A2L2XUH9-F1
#
_entry.id   AF-A0A2L2XUH9-F1
#
_cell.length_a   1.000
_cell.length_b   1.000
_cell.length_c   1.000
_cell.angle_alpha   90.00
_cell.angle_beta   90.00
_cell.angle_gamma   90.00
#
_symmetry.space_group_name_H-M   'P 1'
#
loop_
_entity.id
_entity.type
_entity.pdbx_description
1 polymer ?
#
loop_
_entity_poly.entity_id
_entity_poly.type
_entity_poly.pdbx_seq_one_letter_code
_entity_poly.pdbx_strand_id
1 'polypeptide(L)' 'MLELQDLKQTRFYQEAFGDGIEQGIEQGIERGINLQKLKTITLLQDLGLTPKQISERLDLTLETVLNYLAQQEL' A
#
# COMPACT_ATOMS: atom_id res chain seq x y z
N MET A 1 17.65 12.51 36.57
CA MET A 1 17.63 12.30 35.11
C MET A 1 16.33 11.57 34.82
N LEU A 2 15.56 11.97 33.81
CA LEU A 2 14.33 11.26 33.44
C LEU A 2 14.73 9.99 32.68
N GLU A 3 14.34 8.82 33.18
CA GLU A 3 14.70 7.55 32.55
C GLU A 3 13.70 7.20 31.43
N LEU A 4 14.10 6.36 30.47
CA LEU A 4 13.21 5.90 29.39
C LEU A 4 11.95 5.21 29.93
N GLN A 5 12.04 4.60 31.12
CA GLN A 5 10.91 3.96 31.78
C GLN A 5 9.88 4.99 32.25
N ASP A 6 10.33 6.14 32.78
CA ASP A 6 9.46 7.24 33.21
C ASP A 6 8.75 7.87 32.00
N LEU A 7 9.46 8.02 30.88
CA LEU A 7 8.89 8.57 29.64
C LEU A 7 7.76 7.69 29.11
N LYS A 8 7.92 6.36 29.12
CA LYS A 8 6.90 5.40 28.67
C LYS A 8 5.60 5.45 29.48
N GLN A 9 5.67 5.88 30.74
CA GLN A 9 4.51 6.04 31.59
C GLN A 9 3.75 7.36 31.35
N THR A 10 4.35 8.31 30.64
CA THR A 10 3.67 9.56 30.32
C THR A 10 2.51 9.31 29.35
N ARG A 11 1.39 10.02 29.55
CA ARG A 11 0.25 9.95 28.63
C ARG A 11 0.64 10.32 27.21
N PHE A 12 1.49 11.33 27.07
CA PHE A 12 2.02 11.76 25.78
C PHE A 12 2.75 10.62 25.04
N TYR A 13 3.59 9.83 25.72
CA TYR A 13 4.27 8.70 25.07
C TYR A 13 3.29 7.61 24.65
N GLN A 14 2.29 7.29 25.49
CA GLN A 14 1.30 6.26 25.18
C GLN A 14 0.43 6.66 23.99
N GLU A 15 0.01 7.91 23.95
CA GLU A 15 -0.72 8.50 22.82
C GLU A 15 0.14 8.48 21.55
N ALA A 16 1.36 9.04 21.59
CA ALA A 16 2.25 9.06 20.43
C ALA A 16 2.64 7.65 19.93
N PHE A 17 2.77 6.68 20.84
CA PHE A 17 3.03 5.28 20.47
C PHE A 17 1.79 4.63 19.84
N GLY A 18 0.59 4.91 20.36
CA GLY A 18 -0.67 4.50 19.76
C GLY A 18 -0.85 5.04 18.35
N ASP A 19 -0.68 6.35 18.18
CA ASP A 19 -0.74 7.02 16.88
C ASP A 19 0.27 6.43 15.89
N GLY A 20 1.50 6.13 16.37
CA GLY A 20 2.54 5.50 15.56
C GLY A 20 2.16 4.10 15.08
N ILE A 21 1.49 3.30 15.92
CA ILE A 21 0.97 1.98 15.53
C ILE A 21 -0.15 2.14 14.49
N GLU A 22 -1.09 3.04 14.73
CA GLU A 22 -2.22 3.27 13.82
C GLU A 22 -1.74 3.69 12.43
N GLN A 23 -0.85 4.68 12.35
CA GLN A 23 -0.23 5.11 11.09
C GLN A 23 0.55 3.98 10.41
N GLY A 24 1.27 3.17 11.18
CA GLY A 24 2.02 2.03 10.65
C GLY A 24 1.09 0.97 10.03
N ILE A 25 -0.03 0.68 10.69
CA ILE A 25 -1.05 -0.24 10.20
C ILE A 25 -1.71 0.31 8.93
N GLU A 26 -2.11 1.59 8.93
CA GLU A 26 -2.75 2.24 7.78
C GLU A 26 -1.83 2.21 6.54
N GLN A 27 -0.57 2.63 6.69
CA GLN A 27 0.42 2.55 5.60
C GLN A 27 0.68 1.12 5.14
N GLY A 28 0.70 0.16 6.07
CA GLY A 28 0.86 -1.25 5.75
C GLY A 28 -0.29 -1.80 4.90
N ILE A 29 -1.53 -1.48 5.29
CA ILE A 29 -2.75 -1.86 4.57
C ILE A 29 -2.77 -1.21 3.18
N GLU A 30 -2.49 0.08 3.08
CA GLU A 30 -2.47 0.81 1.81
C GLU A 30 -1.45 0.23 0.83
N ARG A 31 -0.22 -0.04 1.30
CA ARG A 31 0.83 -0.70 0.49
C ARG A 31 0.40 -2.10 0.05
N GLY A 32 -0.21 -2.86 0.96
CA GLY A 32 -0.73 -4.20 0.65
C GLY A 32 -1.80 -4.20 -0.45
N ILE A 33 -2.75 -3.27 -0.35
CA ILE A 33 -3.81 -3.08 -1.36
C ILE A 33 -3.19 -2.73 -2.72
N ASN A 34 -2.25 -1.78 -2.76
CA ASN A 34 -1.59 -1.39 -4.01
C ASN A 34 -0.80 -2.53 -4.65
N LEU A 35 -0.03 -3.29 -3.87
CA LEU A 35 0.69 -4.47 -4.36
C LEU A 35 -0.26 -5.53 -4.92
N GLN A 36 -1.41 -5.73 -4.28
CA GLN A 36 -2.41 -6.68 -4.75
C GLN A 36 -3.08 -6.23 -6.05
N LYS A 37 -3.40 -4.94 -6.19
CA LYS A 37 -3.88 -4.37 -7.45
C LYS A 37 -2.89 -4.65 -8.58
N LEU A 38 -1.60 -4.41 -8.37
CA LEU A 38 -0.56 -4.67 -9.37
C LEU A 38 -0.51 -6.15 -9.78
N LYS A 39 -0.50 -7.09 -8.82
CA LYS A 39 -0.53 -8.54 -9.13
C LYS A 39 -1.80 -8.96 -9.88
N THR A 40 -2.91 -8.26 -9.66
CA THR A 40 -4.18 -8.53 -10.34
C THR A 40 -4.17 -8.09 -11.80
N ILE A 41 -3.29 -7.15 -12.20
CA ILE A 41 -3.15 -6.70 -13.59
C ILE A 41 -2.88 -7.89 -14.52
N THR A 42 -1.90 -8.74 -14.19
CA THR A 42 -1.53 -9.90 -15.02
C THR A 42 -2.71 -10.86 -15.17
N LEU A 43 -3.39 -11.18 -14.07
CA LEU A 43 -4.57 -12.05 -14.10
C LEU A 43 -5.67 -11.49 -15.02
N LEU A 44 -5.93 -10.19 -14.96
CA LEU A 44 -6.95 -9.57 -15.80
C LEU A 44 -6.53 -9.50 -17.27
N GLN A 45 -5.23 -9.30 -17.54
CA GLN A 45 -4.69 -9.36 -18.90
C GLN A 45 -4.83 -10.77 -19.49
N ASP A 46 -4.52 -11.81 -18.71
CA ASP A 46 -4.67 -13.21 -19.11
C ASP A 46 -6.13 -13.58 -19.42
N LEU A 47 -7.07 -12.92 -18.73
CA LEU A 47 -8.51 -13.02 -18.99
C LEU A 47 -8.97 -12.19 -20.21
N GLY A 48 -8.05 -11.52 -20.91
CA GLY A 48 -8.30 -10.79 -22.15
C GLY A 48 -8.78 -9.35 -21.96
N LEU A 49 -8.65 -8.77 -20.76
CA LEU A 49 -9.01 -7.36 -20.56
C LEU A 49 -7.95 -6.44 -21.15
N THR A 50 -8.40 -5.33 -21.73
CA THR A 50 -7.49 -4.29 -22.23
C THR A 50 -6.87 -3.47 -21.08
N PRO A 51 -5.68 -2.87 -21.26
CA PRO A 51 -5.06 -2.02 -20.23
C PRO A 51 -5.97 -0.91 -19.69
N LYS A 52 -6.80 -0.31 -20.56
CA LYS A 52 -7.80 0.71 -20.15
C LYS A 52 -8.88 0.15 -19.24
N GLN A 53 -9.40 -1.04 -19.57
CA GLN A 53 -10.41 -1.71 -18.75
C GLN A 53 -9.86 -2.19 -17.40
N ILE A 54 -8.57 -2.53 -17.36
CA ILE A 54 -7.85 -2.90 -16.14
C ILE A 54 -7.65 -1.68 -15.26
N SER A 55 -7.20 -0.55 -15.83
CA SER A 55 -6.99 0.69 -15.09
C SER A 55 -8.28 1.20 -14.44
N GLU A 56 -9.40 1.15 -15.16
CA GLU A 56 -10.72 1.51 -14.64
C GLU A 56 -11.19 0.58 -13.51
N ARG A 57 -10.97 -0.74 -13.62
CA ARG A 57 -11.40 -1.71 -12.60
C ARG A 57 -10.58 -1.67 -11.32
N LEU A 58 -9.28 -1.42 -11.45
CA LEU A 58 -8.35 -1.44 -10.32
C LEU A 58 -8.15 -0.06 -9.71
N ASP A 59 -8.83 0.97 -10.24
CA ASP A 59 -8.63 2.36 -9.83
C ASP A 59 -7.13 2.72 -9.86
N LEU A 60 -6.55 2.52 -11.04
CA LEU A 60 -5.15 2.82 -11.36
C LEU A 60 -5.11 3.75 -12.57
N THR A 61 -4.00 4.45 -12.76
CA THR A 61 -3.78 5.18 -14.01
C THR A 61 -3.46 4.20 -15.14
N LEU A 62 -3.87 4.53 -16.37
CA LEU A 62 -3.52 3.74 -17.55
C LEU A 62 -2.00 3.59 -17.70
N GLU A 63 -1.25 4.66 -17.41
CA GLU A 63 0.22 4.65 -17.41
C GLU A 63 0.80 3.62 -16.44
N THR A 64 0.28 3.54 -15.21
CA THR A 64 0.73 2.54 -14.22
C THR A 64 0.55 1.12 -14.75
N VAL A 65 -0.60 0.84 -15.37
CA VAL A 65 -0.89 -0.48 -15.94
C VAL A 65 0.06 -0.80 -17.09
N LEU A 66 0.27 0.13 -18.01
CA LEU A 66 1.18 -0.06 -19.15
C LEU A 66 2.63 -0.27 -18.70
N ASN A 67 3.12 0.55 -17.77
CA ASN A 67 4.47 0.44 -17.24
C ASN A 67 4.70 -0.91 -16.54
N TYR A 68 3.70 -1.39 -15.78
CA TYR A 68 3.79 -2.68 -15.10
C TYR A 68 3.86 -3.84 -16.10
N LEU A 69 3.03 -3.82 -17.15
CA LEU A 69 3.03 -4.85 -18.18
C LEU A 69 4.34 -4.88 -18.97
N ALA A 70 4.84 -3.70 -19.38
CA ALA A 70 6.10 -3.59 -20.12
C ALA A 70 7.32 -4.08 -19.31
N GLN A 71 7.31 -3.94 -17.98
CA GLN A 71 8.38 -4.43 -17.11
C GLN A 71 8.40 -5.95 -16.95
N GLN A 72 7.28 -6.65 -17.20
CA GLN A 72 7.22 -8.12 -17.10
C GLN A 72 7.63 -8.83 -18.39
N GLU A 73 7.67 -8.12 -19.52
CA GLU A 73 8.11 -8.67 -20.82
C GLU A 73 9.65 -8.65 -20.99
N LEU A 74 10.39 -8.11 -20.00
CA LEU A 74 11.86 -8.05 -19.92
C LEU A 74 12.43 -9.18 -19.06
#